data_AF-A0A8H6TA17-F1
#
_entry.id   AF-A0A8H6TA17-F1
#
_cell.length_a   1.000
_cell.length_b   1.000
_cell.length_c   1.000
_cell.angle_alpha   90.00
_cell.angle_beta   90.00
_cell.angle_gamma   90.00
#
_symmetry.space_group_name_H-M   'P 1'
#
loop_
_entity.id
_entity.type
_entity.pdbx_description
1 polymer ?
#
loop_
_entity_poly.entity_id
_entity_poly.type
_entity_poly.pdbx_seq_one_letter_code
_entity_poly.pdbx_strand_id
1 'polypeptide(L)'
;MGKWPVFVTAPRISLQALNRVLLLLLDYDLNEYHTDPLKHDWILLTSDQLPPFEIDPEMDIYDLPDSVKAKQLRVTPLPLTGPEVFTSTNNAFASWSPSRVRGFVDAPFTKERFRAHGISPRDYIVIDQHGLETSTALLCRTYQGLEFSGDFEEIPPGDDETGVRVRMPYEAMNGMMANLSIGHMAFEAWVDLDRGLQDEGSWRWQSFAPQGLDRAEYVGARNAEGTRLRREMTLKWREAGLV
;
A
#
# COMPACT_ATOMS: atom_id res chain seq x y z
N MET A 1 7.55 8.21 10.85
CA MET A 1 7.14 7.86 9.47
C MET A 1 5.63 7.62 9.52
N GLY A 2 4.85 8.24 8.64
CA GLY A 2 3.39 8.05 8.66
C GLY A 2 2.98 6.70 8.05
N LYS A 3 1.81 6.17 8.43
CA LYS A 3 1.25 4.95 7.84
C LYS A 3 0.80 5.20 6.40
N TRP A 4 0.94 4.20 5.53
CA TRP A 4 0.51 4.23 4.14
C TRP A 4 -0.89 3.64 3.98
N PRO A 5 -1.84 4.39 3.40
CA PRO A 5 -3.20 3.90 3.23
C PRO A 5 -3.29 2.86 2.11
N VAL A 6 -4.06 1.81 2.40
CA VAL A 6 -4.42 0.75 1.47
C VAL A 6 -5.92 0.83 1.20
N PHE A 7 -6.28 0.87 -0.07
CA PHE A 7 -7.66 0.90 -0.54
C PHE A 7 -7.98 -0.39 -1.29
N VAL A 8 -9.11 -1.02 -0.97
CA VAL A 8 -9.63 -2.14 -1.74
C VAL A 8 -10.70 -1.60 -2.68
N THR A 9 -10.44 -1.61 -3.98
CA THR A 9 -11.41 -1.17 -5.00
C THR A 9 -12.01 -2.35 -5.77
N ALA A 10 -11.48 -3.56 -5.59
CA ALA A 10 -12.14 -4.77 -6.05
C ALA A 10 -13.61 -4.78 -5.59
N PRO A 11 -14.59 -4.96 -6.51
CA PRO A 11 -16.01 -4.92 -6.16
C PRO A 11 -16.40 -5.96 -5.11
N ARG A 12 -15.65 -7.06 -5.05
CA ARG A 12 -15.86 -8.18 -4.16
C ARG A 12 -14.53 -8.86 -3.84
N ILE A 13 -14.23 -9.05 -2.57
CA ILE A 13 -13.08 -9.84 -2.13
C ILE A 13 -13.41 -10.59 -0.84
N SER A 14 -13.02 -11.85 -0.72
CA SER A 14 -13.19 -12.57 0.56
C SER A 14 -12.20 -12.07 1.59
N LEU A 15 -12.58 -12.11 2.86
CA LEU A 15 -11.71 -11.74 3.97
C LEU A 15 -10.41 -12.55 3.99
N GLN A 16 -10.48 -13.85 3.65
CA GLN A 16 -9.30 -14.71 3.51
C GLN A 16 -8.39 -14.25 2.35
N ALA A 17 -8.95 -13.90 1.19
CA ALA A 17 -8.15 -13.40 0.07
C ALA A 17 -7.51 -12.05 0.42
N LEU A 18 -8.23 -11.16 1.10
CA LEU A 18 -7.68 -9.89 1.57
C LEU A 18 -6.53 -10.11 2.56
N ASN A 19 -6.68 -10.98 3.56
CA ASN A 19 -5.60 -11.31 4.49
C ASN A 19 -4.38 -11.88 3.76
N ARG A 20 -4.56 -12.73 2.74
CA ARG A 20 -3.44 -13.22 1.92
C ARG A 20 -2.70 -12.06 1.22
N VAL A 21 -3.42 -11.12 0.63
CA VAL A 21 -2.81 -9.93 0.02
C VAL A 21 -2.04 -9.10 1.05
N LEU A 22 -2.66 -8.81 2.19
CA LEU A 22 -2.04 -8.03 3.26
C LEU A 22 -0.77 -8.68 3.81
N LEU A 23 -0.73 -10.02 3.88
CA LEU A 23 0.47 -10.77 4.24
C LEU A 23 1.60 -10.58 3.21
N LEU A 24 1.26 -10.53 1.91
CA LEU A 24 2.26 -10.34 0.85
C LEU A 24 2.81 -8.90 0.82
N LEU A 25 2.07 -7.92 1.31
CA LEU A 25 2.53 -6.53 1.44
C LEU A 25 3.51 -6.31 2.59
N LEU A 26 3.68 -7.29 3.50
CA LEU A 26 4.57 -7.13 4.65
C LEU A 26 6.04 -7.10 4.24
N ASP A 27 6.83 -6.29 4.97
CA ASP A 27 8.28 -6.29 4.84
C ASP A 27 8.85 -7.58 5.44
N TYR A 28 9.61 -8.30 4.63
CA TYR A 28 10.39 -9.46 5.04
C TYR A 28 11.88 -9.31 4.71
N ASP A 29 12.29 -8.16 4.17
CA ASP A 29 13.64 -7.95 3.65
C ASP A 29 14.57 -7.27 4.68
N LEU A 30 14.05 -6.57 5.69
CA LEU A 30 14.86 -5.81 6.65
C LEU A 30 14.99 -6.40 8.06
N ASN A 31 14.46 -7.60 8.33
CA ASN A 31 14.58 -8.35 9.61
C ASN A 31 14.13 -7.64 10.91
N GLU A 32 13.97 -6.32 10.95
CA GLU A 32 13.68 -5.53 12.16
C GLU A 32 12.20 -5.57 12.58
N TYR A 33 11.30 -5.95 11.66
CA TYR A 33 9.85 -6.02 11.91
C TYR A 33 9.35 -7.43 12.29
N HIS A 34 10.25 -8.38 12.51
CA HIS A 34 9.88 -9.77 12.86
C HIS A 34 9.31 -9.96 14.27
N THR A 35 9.33 -8.93 15.10
CA THR A 35 8.94 -9.05 16.52
C THR A 35 7.56 -8.49 16.82
N ASP A 36 7.01 -7.61 15.98
CA ASP A 36 5.69 -7.02 16.21
C ASP A 36 4.85 -6.94 14.92
N PRO A 37 3.99 -7.93 14.63
CA PRO A 37 3.06 -7.92 13.50
C PRO A 37 1.96 -6.87 13.67
N LEU A 38 1.96 -6.09 14.74
CA LEU A 38 1.07 -4.94 14.83
C LEU A 38 1.72 -3.74 14.14
N LYS A 39 3.04 -3.53 14.25
CA LYS A 39 3.82 -2.37 13.74
C LYS A 39 4.01 -2.33 12.22
N HIS A 40 2.97 -2.66 11.46
CA HIS A 40 3.00 -2.52 10.02
C HIS A 40 2.83 -1.07 9.60
N ASP A 41 3.53 -0.67 8.55
CA ASP A 41 3.41 0.68 7.97
C ASP A 41 2.15 0.85 7.14
N TRP A 42 1.30 -0.17 7.00
CA TRP A 42 0.06 -0.12 6.22
C TRP A 42 -1.18 0.09 7.08
N ILE A 43 -2.16 0.81 6.52
CA ILE A 43 -3.49 0.97 7.14
C ILE A 43 -4.59 0.74 6.12
N LEU A 44 -5.45 -0.26 6.35
CA LEU A 44 -6.58 -0.52 5.47
C LEU A 44 -7.72 0.46 5.76
N LEU A 45 -8.13 1.21 4.74
CA LEU A 45 -9.28 2.10 4.78
C LEU A 45 -10.50 1.43 4.12
N THR A 46 -11.60 1.32 4.87
CA THR A 46 -12.88 0.76 4.37
C THR A 46 -14.01 1.78 4.36
N SER A 47 -13.77 3.01 4.82
CA SER A 47 -14.73 4.10 4.92
C SER A 47 -14.14 5.36 4.29
N ASP A 48 -14.96 6.10 3.54
CA ASP A 48 -14.63 7.45 3.03
C ASP A 48 -14.93 8.54 4.07
N GLN A 49 -15.56 8.19 5.19
CA GLN A 49 -15.74 9.04 6.36
C GLN A 49 -14.63 8.72 7.37
N LEU A 50 -13.63 9.59 7.48
CA LEU A 50 -12.58 9.51 8.50
C LEU A 50 -13.09 10.10 9.83
N PRO A 51 -12.61 9.60 10.99
CA PRO A 51 -13.10 10.05 12.28
C PRO A 51 -12.85 11.55 12.48
N PRO A 52 -13.80 12.29 13.09
CA PRO A 52 -13.72 13.74 13.20
C PRO A 52 -12.84 14.25 14.35
N PHE A 53 -12.36 13.37 15.23
CA PHE A 53 -11.49 13.75 16.35
C PHE A 53 -10.02 13.64 15.94
N GLU A 54 -9.19 14.54 16.48
CA GLU A 54 -7.74 14.45 16.38
C GLU A 54 -7.27 13.26 17.22
N ILE A 55 -6.47 12.37 16.61
CA ILE A 55 -5.68 11.41 17.37
C ILE A 55 -4.43 12.18 17.80
N ASP A 56 -4.05 12.07 19.07
CA ASP A 56 -2.76 12.58 19.50
C ASP A 56 -1.67 11.96 18.60
N PRO A 57 -0.85 12.76 17.89
CA PRO A 57 0.15 12.22 16.96
C PRO A 57 1.20 11.32 17.64
N GLU A 58 1.31 11.35 18.97
CA GLU A 58 2.13 10.42 19.75
C GLU A 58 1.37 9.16 20.21
N MET A 59 0.04 9.15 20.11
CA MET A 59 -0.79 7.99 20.43
C MET A 59 -0.66 6.95 19.34
N ASP A 60 -0.26 5.74 19.74
CA ASP A 60 -0.17 4.63 18.82
C ASP A 60 -1.58 4.26 18.34
N ILE A 61 -1.70 3.83 17.08
CA ILE A 61 -2.97 3.36 16.52
C ILE A 61 -3.55 2.19 17.33
N TYR A 62 -2.70 1.45 18.07
CA TYR A 62 -3.11 0.39 19.00
C TYR A 62 -3.73 0.91 20.30
N ASP A 63 -3.58 2.19 20.62
CA ASP A 63 -4.22 2.80 21.79
C ASP A 63 -5.57 3.43 21.44
N LEU A 64 -5.97 3.40 20.15
CA LEU A 64 -7.27 3.91 19.74
C LEU A 64 -8.43 3.14 20.36
N PRO A 65 -9.55 3.82 20.66
CA PRO A 65 -10.77 3.14 21.11
C PRO A 65 -11.22 2.08 20.10
N ASP A 66 -11.64 0.91 20.59
CA ASP A 66 -12.08 -0.21 19.73
C ASP A 66 -13.22 0.18 18.78
N SER A 67 -14.05 1.16 19.16
CA SER A 67 -15.12 1.71 18.32
C SER A 67 -14.60 2.38 17.03
N VAL A 68 -13.35 2.84 17.04
CA VAL A 68 -12.64 3.50 15.93
C VAL A 68 -11.93 2.45 15.07
N LYS A 69 -11.16 1.56 15.72
CA LYS A 69 -10.47 0.43 15.07
C LYS A 69 -11.45 -0.50 14.35
N ALA A 70 -12.60 -0.77 14.94
CA ALA A 70 -13.59 -1.69 14.39
C ALA A 70 -14.32 -1.16 13.15
N LYS A 71 -14.37 0.18 12.95
CA LYS A 71 -15.26 0.79 11.94
C LYS A 71 -14.54 1.43 10.76
N GLN A 72 -13.30 1.88 10.88
CA GLN A 72 -12.70 2.78 9.86
C GLN A 72 -11.23 2.52 9.54
N LEU A 73 -10.42 2.15 10.54
CA LEU A 73 -8.98 1.92 10.40
C LEU A 73 -8.65 0.50 10.86
N ARG A 74 -8.30 -0.40 9.95
CA ARG A 74 -8.03 -1.80 10.34
C ARG A 74 -6.54 -2.09 10.33
N VAL A 75 -6.03 -2.44 11.52
CA VAL A 75 -4.73 -3.07 11.69
C VAL A 75 -4.83 -4.50 11.18
N THR A 76 -3.83 -4.93 10.42
CA THR A 76 -3.74 -6.26 9.86
C THR A 76 -3.03 -7.20 10.84
N PRO A 77 -3.37 -8.50 10.89
CA PRO A 77 -4.39 -9.20 10.10
C PRO A 77 -5.82 -8.86 10.52
N LEU A 78 -6.75 -8.96 9.57
CA LEU A 78 -8.17 -8.75 9.87
C LEU A 78 -8.75 -10.01 10.54
N PRO A 79 -9.46 -9.88 11.67
CA PRO A 79 -10.04 -11.04 12.35
C PRO A 79 -11.11 -11.71 11.48
N LEU A 80 -11.09 -13.05 11.36
CA LEU A 80 -12.08 -13.82 10.58
C LEU A 80 -13.50 -13.81 11.16
N THR A 81 -13.74 -13.09 12.26
CA THR A 81 -15.07 -12.85 12.83
C THR A 81 -15.87 -11.77 12.10
N GLY A 82 -15.25 -11.09 11.12
CA GLY A 82 -15.88 -10.06 10.30
C GLY A 82 -16.74 -10.62 9.14
N PRO A 83 -17.29 -9.74 8.29
CA PRO A 83 -18.00 -10.16 7.10
C PRO A 83 -17.08 -11.03 6.22
N GLU A 84 -17.57 -12.18 5.77
CA GLU A 84 -16.81 -13.12 4.96
C GLU A 84 -16.33 -12.50 3.63
N VAL A 85 -17.03 -11.46 3.17
CA VAL A 85 -16.80 -10.80 1.89
C VAL A 85 -16.89 -9.28 2.05
N PHE A 86 -15.88 -8.57 1.55
CA PHE A 86 -15.90 -7.13 1.37
C PHE A 86 -16.61 -6.78 0.08
N THR A 87 -17.61 -5.90 0.17
CA THR A 87 -18.41 -5.36 -0.94
C THR A 87 -18.76 -3.90 -0.65
N SER A 88 -19.55 -3.25 -1.50
CA SER A 88 -20.01 -1.87 -1.27
C SER A 88 -20.79 -1.68 0.05
N THR A 89 -21.28 -2.74 0.70
CA THR A 89 -21.98 -2.65 1.98
C THR A 89 -21.07 -2.41 3.18
N ASN A 90 -19.79 -2.79 3.09
CA ASN A 90 -18.81 -2.73 4.20
C ASN A 90 -17.43 -2.20 3.77
N ASN A 91 -17.30 -1.78 2.51
CA ASN A 91 -16.15 -1.12 1.94
C ASN A 91 -16.62 0.00 0.98
N ALA A 92 -16.52 1.25 1.43
CA ALA A 92 -16.98 2.42 0.67
C ALA A 92 -16.25 2.60 -0.67
N PHE A 93 -15.03 2.06 -0.79
CA PHE A 93 -14.17 2.16 -1.96
C PHE A 93 -14.42 1.07 -3.01
N ALA A 94 -15.30 0.09 -2.73
CA ALA A 94 -15.61 -0.96 -3.69
C ALA A 94 -16.08 -0.37 -5.03
N SER A 95 -15.50 -0.86 -6.12
CA SER A 95 -15.73 -0.39 -7.49
C SER A 95 -15.26 1.05 -7.79
N TRP A 96 -14.50 1.70 -6.91
CA TRP A 96 -13.89 2.99 -7.25
C TRP A 96 -12.76 2.83 -8.27
N SER A 97 -12.67 3.75 -9.22
CA SER A 97 -11.50 3.84 -10.08
C SER A 97 -10.30 4.40 -9.31
N PRO A 98 -9.05 4.10 -9.72
CA PRO A 98 -7.87 4.71 -9.13
C PRO A 98 -7.92 6.25 -9.13
N SER A 99 -8.45 6.87 -10.18
CA SER A 99 -8.63 8.32 -10.26
C SER A 99 -9.63 8.86 -9.22
N ARG A 100 -10.68 8.09 -8.89
CA ARG A 100 -11.63 8.47 -7.83
C ARG A 100 -11.00 8.34 -6.44
N VAL A 101 -10.21 7.28 -6.21
CA VAL A 101 -9.41 7.15 -4.97
C VAL A 101 -8.45 8.32 -4.83
N ARG A 102 -7.75 8.71 -5.91
CA ARG A 102 -6.91 9.90 -5.93
C ARG A 102 -7.68 11.15 -5.54
N GLY A 103 -8.84 11.41 -6.17
CA GLY A 103 -9.67 12.57 -5.83
C GLY A 103 -10.06 12.62 -4.35
N PHE A 104 -10.29 11.47 -3.73
CA PHE A 104 -10.50 11.36 -2.29
C PHE A 104 -9.23 11.68 -1.48
N VAL A 105 -8.10 11.04 -1.80
CA VAL A 105 -6.80 11.28 -1.10
C VAL A 105 -6.36 12.74 -1.24
N ASP A 106 -6.59 13.34 -2.40
CA ASP A 106 -6.16 14.70 -2.71
C ASP A 106 -7.06 15.78 -2.13
N ALA A 107 -8.28 15.44 -1.73
CA ALA A 107 -9.22 16.39 -1.17
C ALA A 107 -8.63 17.04 0.10
N PRO A 108 -8.72 18.39 0.23
CA PRO A 108 -8.14 19.09 1.38
C PRO A 108 -8.59 18.53 2.74
N PHE A 109 -9.88 18.18 2.86
CA PHE A 109 -10.43 17.60 4.07
C PHE A 109 -9.78 16.23 4.39
N THR A 110 -9.56 15.37 3.39
CA THR A 110 -8.93 14.07 3.59
C THR A 110 -7.47 14.22 4.00
N LYS A 111 -6.73 15.16 3.38
CA LYS A 111 -5.33 15.44 3.73
C LYS A 111 -5.17 15.93 5.15
N GLU A 112 -6.04 16.83 5.59
CA GLU A 112 -6.09 17.31 6.97
C GLU A 112 -6.32 16.14 7.94
N ARG A 113 -7.30 15.28 7.64
CA ARG A 113 -7.59 14.08 8.43
C ARG A 113 -6.44 13.08 8.42
N PHE A 114 -5.83 12.81 7.28
CA PHE A 114 -4.68 11.93 7.18
C PHE A 114 -3.53 12.44 8.05
N ARG A 115 -3.22 13.74 7.99
CA ARG A 115 -2.21 14.36 8.87
C ARG A 115 -2.55 14.18 10.34
N ALA A 116 -3.80 14.43 10.73
CA ALA A 116 -4.28 14.27 12.10
C ALA A 116 -4.25 12.81 12.60
N HIS A 117 -4.18 11.84 11.68
CA HIS A 117 -4.17 10.41 11.98
C HIS A 117 -2.81 9.74 11.69
N GLY A 118 -1.75 10.54 11.44
CA GLY A 118 -0.43 10.00 11.12
C GLY A 118 -0.38 9.19 9.81
N ILE A 119 -1.33 9.40 8.90
CA ILE A 119 -1.42 8.73 7.59
C ILE A 119 -0.74 9.61 6.54
N SER A 120 0.09 9.03 5.70
CA SER A 120 0.71 9.72 4.57
C SER A 120 -0.31 9.89 3.42
N PRO A 121 -0.61 11.12 2.97
CA PRO A 121 -1.39 11.34 1.75
C PRO A 121 -0.53 11.26 0.47
N ARG A 122 0.79 11.05 0.61
CA ARG A 122 1.72 11.11 -0.51
C ARG A 122 1.69 9.83 -1.34
N ASP A 123 1.76 8.68 -0.68
CA ASP A 123 1.94 7.39 -1.31
C ASP A 123 0.89 6.41 -0.76
N TYR A 124 0.19 5.67 -1.62
CA TYR A 124 -0.92 4.78 -1.25
C TYR A 124 -1.06 3.58 -2.17
N ILE A 125 -1.71 2.52 -1.70
CA ILE A 125 -1.91 1.28 -2.46
C ILE A 125 -3.38 1.11 -2.84
N VAL A 126 -3.64 0.66 -4.07
CA VAL A 126 -4.96 0.24 -4.55
C VAL A 126 -4.93 -1.24 -4.94
N ILE A 127 -5.75 -2.03 -4.25
CA ILE A 127 -6.02 -3.44 -4.54
C ILE A 127 -7.31 -3.51 -5.39
N ASP A 128 -7.13 -3.59 -6.71
CA ASP A 128 -8.22 -3.69 -7.68
C ASP A 128 -8.47 -5.15 -8.10
N GLN A 129 -9.54 -5.37 -8.87
CA GLN A 129 -9.92 -6.70 -9.34
C GLN A 129 -8.80 -7.35 -10.18
N HIS A 130 -8.19 -6.59 -11.09
CA HIS A 130 -7.08 -7.06 -11.91
C HIS A 130 -5.87 -7.47 -11.05
N GLY A 131 -5.61 -6.73 -9.98
CA GLY A 131 -4.56 -7.02 -9.02
C GLY A 131 -4.77 -8.36 -8.32
N LEU A 132 -6.00 -8.66 -7.90
CA LEU A 132 -6.33 -9.95 -7.29
C LEU A 132 -6.12 -11.13 -8.26
N GLU A 133 -6.41 -10.95 -9.53
CA GLU A 133 -6.26 -11.98 -10.57
C GLU A 133 -4.79 -12.20 -10.96
N THR A 134 -3.96 -11.16 -10.84
CA THR A 134 -2.56 -11.17 -11.29
C THR A 134 -1.54 -11.17 -10.15
N SER A 135 -1.99 -11.19 -8.90
CA SER A 135 -1.15 -11.01 -7.71
C SER A 135 -0.33 -9.72 -7.73
N THR A 136 -0.97 -8.63 -8.17
CA THR A 136 -0.38 -7.28 -8.22
C THR A 136 -1.26 -6.26 -7.53
N ALA A 137 -0.74 -5.06 -7.30
CA ALA A 137 -1.56 -3.89 -6.99
C ALA A 137 -1.00 -2.65 -7.68
N LEU A 138 -1.70 -1.54 -7.55
CA LEU A 138 -1.20 -0.22 -7.92
C LEU A 138 -0.59 0.45 -6.69
N LEU A 139 0.66 0.87 -6.80
CA LEU A 139 1.26 1.88 -5.92
C LEU A 139 1.06 3.23 -6.59
N CYS A 140 0.42 4.15 -5.89
CA CYS A 140 0.10 5.48 -6.38
C CYS A 140 0.82 6.54 -5.56
N ARG A 141 1.29 7.60 -6.21
CA ARG A 141 1.89 8.78 -5.59
C ARG A 141 1.16 10.05 -6.02
N THR A 142 0.86 10.93 -5.07
CA THR A 142 0.33 12.28 -5.32
C THR A 142 1.50 13.26 -5.55
N TYR A 143 1.31 14.23 -6.46
CA TYR A 143 2.35 15.22 -6.81
C TYR A 143 2.31 16.51 -5.97
N GLN A 144 1.28 16.72 -5.14
CA GLN A 144 1.13 17.98 -4.42
C GLN A 144 2.19 18.15 -3.31
N GLY A 145 2.99 19.21 -3.43
CA GLY A 145 3.91 19.68 -2.39
C GLY A 145 5.39 19.39 -2.63
N LEU A 146 5.78 18.85 -3.79
CA LEU A 146 7.14 19.06 -4.26
C LEU A 146 7.23 20.52 -4.72
N GLU A 147 7.77 21.40 -3.87
CA GLU A 147 8.43 22.59 -4.40
C GLU A 147 9.44 22.06 -5.43
N PHE A 148 9.12 22.25 -6.71
CA PHE A 148 9.94 21.79 -7.82
C PHE A 148 11.29 22.50 -7.75
N SER A 149 12.24 21.93 -7.00
CA SER A 149 13.64 22.24 -7.15
C SER A 149 14.13 21.54 -8.42
N GLY A 150 13.86 22.16 -9.57
CA GLY A 150 14.68 22.12 -10.78
C GLY A 150 14.77 20.83 -11.62
N ASP A 151 14.71 19.63 -11.06
CA ASP A 151 15.34 18.47 -11.73
C ASP A 151 14.40 17.29 -12.06
N PHE A 152 13.07 17.43 -11.93
CA PHE A 152 12.09 16.38 -12.25
C PHE A 152 11.45 16.53 -13.65
N GLU A 153 12.24 16.84 -14.68
CA GLU A 153 11.76 17.01 -16.07
C GLU A 153 11.48 15.69 -16.83
N GLU A 154 11.74 14.50 -16.26
CA GLU A 154 11.80 13.26 -17.05
C GLU A 154 10.56 12.35 -17.04
N ILE A 155 9.59 12.54 -16.13
CA ILE A 155 8.28 11.89 -16.30
C ILE A 155 7.41 12.84 -17.11
N PRO A 156 7.09 12.56 -18.39
CA PRO A 156 6.08 13.32 -19.08
C PRO A 156 4.82 13.23 -18.21
N PRO A 157 4.31 14.37 -17.71
CA PRO A 157 3.13 14.38 -16.88
C PRO A 157 2.04 13.63 -17.63
N GLY A 158 1.57 12.52 -17.08
CA GLY A 158 0.32 11.96 -17.56
C GLY A 158 -0.72 12.98 -17.19
N ASP A 159 -1.15 13.82 -18.15
CA ASP A 159 -1.98 15.03 -17.96
C ASP A 159 -1.73 15.71 -16.62
N ASP A 160 -0.86 16.73 -16.58
CA ASP A 160 -0.40 17.69 -15.53
C ASP A 160 -1.11 17.78 -14.14
N GLU A 161 -2.26 17.17 -13.94
CA GLU A 161 -3.07 17.13 -12.73
C GLU A 161 -3.21 15.70 -12.12
N THR A 162 -2.60 14.67 -12.71
CA THR A 162 -2.83 13.28 -12.31
C THR A 162 -1.59 12.60 -11.72
N GLY A 163 -1.58 12.34 -10.40
CA GLY A 163 -0.52 11.57 -9.71
C GLY A 163 -0.05 10.31 -10.46
N VAL A 164 1.22 9.91 -10.29
CA VAL A 164 1.75 8.67 -10.92
C VAL A 164 1.32 7.41 -10.19
N ARG A 165 1.31 6.31 -10.93
CA ARG A 165 1.10 4.98 -10.38
C ARG A 165 1.87 3.92 -11.14
N VAL A 166 2.27 2.86 -10.46
CA VAL A 166 2.94 1.69 -11.03
C VAL A 166 2.19 0.44 -10.61
N ARG A 167 2.04 -0.52 -11.53
CA ARG A 167 1.52 -1.85 -11.20
C ARG A 167 2.69 -2.79 -10.91
N MET A 168 2.70 -3.38 -9.71
CA MET A 168 3.79 -4.26 -9.27
C MET A 168 3.27 -5.41 -8.40
N PRO A 169 4.03 -6.52 -8.28
CA PRO A 169 3.71 -7.62 -7.37
C PRO A 169 3.59 -7.13 -5.92
N TYR A 170 2.70 -7.75 -5.14
CA TYR A 170 2.47 -7.39 -3.74
C TYR A 170 3.78 -7.42 -2.93
N GLU A 171 4.61 -8.42 -3.16
CA GLU A 171 5.86 -8.67 -2.44
C GLU A 171 6.91 -7.58 -2.66
N ALA A 172 6.79 -6.82 -3.75
CA ALA A 172 7.73 -5.74 -4.07
C ALA A 172 7.26 -4.38 -3.53
N MET A 173 5.99 -4.24 -3.14
CA MET A 173 5.36 -2.96 -2.76
C MET A 173 6.06 -2.29 -1.58
N ASN A 174 6.36 -3.07 -0.54
CA ASN A 174 6.99 -2.53 0.66
C ASN A 174 8.35 -1.91 0.36
N GLY A 175 9.20 -2.62 -0.39
CA GLY A 175 10.53 -2.14 -0.77
C GLY A 175 10.46 -0.80 -1.51
N MET A 176 9.53 -0.64 -2.45
CA MET A 176 9.35 0.63 -3.14
C MET A 176 8.85 1.73 -2.19
N MET A 177 7.81 1.46 -1.39
CA MET A 177 7.23 2.45 -0.46
C MET A 177 8.23 2.93 0.59
N ALA A 178 9.03 2.02 1.15
CA ALA A 178 10.09 2.36 2.09
C ALA A 178 11.13 3.30 1.46
N ASN A 179 11.63 2.95 0.26
CA ASN A 179 12.60 3.77 -0.47
C ASN A 179 12.06 5.16 -0.82
N LEU A 180 10.81 5.23 -1.28
CA LEU A 180 10.14 6.48 -1.63
C LEU A 180 9.93 7.39 -0.42
N SER A 181 9.71 6.80 0.75
CA SER A 181 9.40 7.54 1.98
C SER A 181 10.66 8.05 2.70
N ILE A 182 11.79 7.36 2.57
CA ILE A 182 13.10 7.86 3.07
C ILE A 182 13.86 8.68 2.02
N GLY A 183 13.33 8.78 0.80
CA GLY A 183 13.97 9.50 -0.30
C GLY A 183 15.26 8.84 -0.81
N HIS A 184 15.45 7.55 -0.57
CA HIS A 184 16.66 6.83 -0.99
C HIS A 184 16.65 6.53 -2.50
N MET A 185 15.47 6.30 -3.08
CA MET A 185 15.32 6.06 -4.51
C MET A 185 14.03 6.71 -5.02
N ALA A 186 14.13 7.38 -6.17
CA ALA A 186 13.01 8.05 -6.83
C ALA A 186 12.08 7.06 -7.53
N PHE A 187 10.86 7.49 -7.90
CA PHE A 187 9.84 6.62 -8.49
C PHE A 187 10.29 6.06 -9.85
N GLU A 188 10.97 6.89 -10.63
CA GLU A 188 11.53 6.67 -11.96
C GLU A 188 12.45 5.45 -11.99
N ALA A 189 13.20 5.20 -10.93
CA ALA A 189 14.09 4.05 -10.85
C ALA A 189 13.33 2.70 -10.76
N TRP A 190 12.05 2.72 -10.40
CA TRP A 190 11.21 1.52 -10.26
C TRP A 190 10.31 1.26 -11.47
N VAL A 191 10.34 2.13 -12.49
CA VAL A 191 9.47 2.02 -13.66
C VAL A 191 10.25 1.95 -14.96
N ASP A 192 9.72 1.18 -15.91
CA ASP A 192 10.24 1.09 -17.28
C ASP A 192 9.68 2.27 -18.09
N LEU A 193 10.42 3.39 -18.10
CA LEU A 193 10.04 4.62 -18.79
C LEU A 193 9.97 4.42 -20.32
N ASP A 194 10.85 3.58 -20.87
CA ASP A 194 10.96 3.32 -22.31
C ASP A 194 9.70 2.64 -22.88
N ARG A 195 9.01 1.83 -22.07
CA ARG A 195 7.77 1.17 -22.47
C ARG A 195 6.52 2.01 -22.28
N GLY A 196 6.63 3.17 -21.64
CA GLY A 196 5.51 4.07 -21.42
C GLY A 196 4.43 3.52 -20.46
N LEU A 197 3.28 4.17 -20.50
CA LEU A 197 2.10 3.80 -19.71
C LEU A 197 1.40 2.56 -20.29
N GLN A 198 0.85 1.74 -19.41
CA GLN A 198 -0.07 0.65 -19.72
C GLN A 198 -1.48 1.20 -20.01
N ASP A 199 -2.35 0.38 -20.60
CA ASP A 199 -3.72 0.76 -21.01
C ASP A 199 -4.55 1.34 -19.87
N GLU A 200 -4.35 0.85 -18.64
CA GLU A 200 -5.04 1.36 -17.46
C GLU A 200 -4.42 2.64 -16.88
N GLY A 201 -3.38 3.19 -17.53
CA GLY A 201 -2.66 4.41 -17.19
C GLY A 201 -1.67 4.25 -16.02
N SER A 202 -1.12 3.05 -15.85
CA SER A 202 -0.06 2.78 -14.86
C SER A 202 1.29 2.56 -15.56
N TRP A 203 2.38 2.98 -14.92
CA TRP A 203 3.71 2.62 -15.39
C TRP A 203 3.98 1.14 -15.19
N ARG A 204 4.78 0.56 -16.09
CA ARG A 204 5.25 -0.81 -15.95
C ARG A 204 6.36 -0.85 -14.90
N TRP A 205 6.23 -1.73 -13.92
CA TRP A 205 7.29 -1.97 -12.94
C TRP A 205 8.53 -2.59 -13.59
N GLN A 206 9.71 -2.08 -13.22
CA GLN A 206 10.98 -2.75 -13.44
C GLN A 206 11.58 -3.16 -12.09
N SER A 207 11.97 -4.43 -11.97
CA SER A 207 12.68 -4.87 -10.78
C SER A 207 14.08 -4.23 -10.73
N PHE A 208 14.46 -3.76 -9.56
CA PHE A 208 15.79 -3.23 -9.29
C PHE A 208 16.76 -4.33 -8.86
N ALA A 209 18.04 -4.22 -9.24
CA ALA A 209 19.16 -4.91 -8.61
C ALA A 209 20.22 -3.87 -8.23
N PRO A 210 20.78 -3.92 -7.02
CA PRO A 210 21.87 -3.03 -6.62
C PRO A 210 23.04 -3.09 -7.59
N GLN A 211 23.69 -1.94 -7.83
CA GLN A 211 24.89 -1.91 -8.66
C GLN A 211 25.97 -2.85 -8.09
N GLY A 212 26.53 -3.71 -8.94
CA GLY A 212 27.61 -4.64 -8.58
C GLY A 212 27.14 -6.04 -8.14
N LEU A 213 25.84 -6.30 -8.08
CA LEU A 213 25.31 -7.64 -7.90
C LEU A 213 24.67 -8.14 -9.20
N ASP A 214 24.90 -9.41 -9.52
CA ASP A 214 24.13 -10.05 -10.57
C ASP A 214 22.64 -10.02 -10.20
N ARG A 215 21.81 -9.54 -11.12
CA ARG A 215 20.37 -9.35 -10.87
C ARG A 215 19.68 -10.66 -10.53
N ALA A 216 20.06 -11.77 -11.18
CA ALA A 216 19.44 -13.06 -10.93
C ALA A 216 19.85 -13.61 -9.55
N GLU A 217 21.10 -13.39 -9.14
CA GLU A 217 21.60 -13.78 -7.82
C GLU A 217 20.96 -12.98 -6.68
N TYR A 218 20.92 -11.64 -6.80
CA TYR A 218 20.29 -10.77 -5.81
C TYR A 218 18.79 -11.05 -5.65
N VAL A 219 18.08 -11.14 -6.78
CA VAL A 219 16.65 -11.46 -6.78
C VAL A 219 16.43 -12.88 -6.24
N GLY A 220 17.29 -13.84 -6.57
CA GLY A 220 17.21 -15.23 -6.10
C GLY A 220 17.36 -15.36 -4.58
N ALA A 221 18.39 -14.75 -3.99
CA ALA A 221 18.65 -14.80 -2.56
C ALA A 221 17.57 -14.06 -1.74
N ARG A 222 17.17 -12.86 -2.19
CA ARG A 222 16.08 -12.07 -1.57
C ARG A 222 14.76 -12.83 -1.60
N ASN A 223 14.45 -13.46 -2.74
CA ASN A 223 13.23 -14.25 -2.88
C ASN A 223 13.23 -15.47 -1.96
N ALA A 224 14.37 -16.12 -1.71
CA ALA A 224 14.43 -17.32 -0.87
C ALA A 224 14.09 -17.01 0.60
N GLU A 225 14.73 -15.99 1.19
CA GLU A 225 14.51 -15.63 2.59
C GLU A 225 13.13 -15.01 2.83
N GLY A 226 12.71 -14.07 1.97
CA GLY A 226 11.36 -13.52 2.02
C GLY A 226 10.29 -14.62 1.86
N THR A 227 10.54 -15.64 1.04
CA THR A 227 9.64 -16.79 0.90
C THR A 227 9.58 -17.65 2.17
N ARG A 228 10.72 -17.87 2.84
CA ARG A 228 10.77 -18.60 4.11
C ARG A 228 9.94 -17.87 5.17
N LEU A 229 10.18 -16.57 5.35
CA LEU A 229 9.49 -15.75 6.36
C LEU A 229 7.98 -15.63 6.07
N ARG A 230 7.58 -15.46 4.81
CA ARG A 230 6.17 -15.50 4.39
C ARG A 230 5.51 -16.82 4.75
N ARG A 231 6.19 -17.96 4.54
CA ARG A 231 5.66 -19.29 4.92
C ARG A 231 5.48 -19.40 6.43
N GLU A 232 6.45 -18.97 7.21
CA GLU A 232 6.37 -18.97 8.67
C GLU A 232 5.22 -18.10 9.18
N MET A 233 5.06 -16.90 8.63
CA MET A 233 3.95 -16.02 9.01
C MET A 233 2.59 -16.59 8.56
N THR A 234 2.52 -17.20 7.39
CA THR A 234 1.31 -17.88 6.91
C THR A 234 0.90 -19.00 7.86
N LEU A 235 1.85 -19.79 8.37
CA LEU A 235 1.58 -20.83 9.35
C LEU A 235 1.04 -20.24 10.66
N LYS A 236 1.69 -19.19 11.18
CA LYS A 236 1.20 -18.47 12.39
C LYS A 236 -0.20 -17.93 12.21
N TRP A 237 -0.49 -17.31 11.06
CA TRP A 237 -1.83 -16.78 10.78
C TRP A 237 -2.85 -17.89 10.60
N ARG A 238 -2.48 -19.03 10.02
CA ARG A 238 -3.37 -20.21 9.93
C ARG A 238 -3.68 -20.79 11.31
N GLU A 239 -2.68 -20.94 12.18
CA GLU A 239 -2.86 -21.42 13.56
C GLU A 239 -3.77 -20.48 14.37
N ALA A 240 -3.68 -19.18 14.12
CA ALA A 240 -4.55 -18.16 14.70
C ALA A 240 -5.94 -18.07 14.02
N GLY A 241 -6.22 -18.86 12.98
CA GLY A 241 -7.48 -18.82 12.25
C GLY A 241 -7.70 -17.50 11.50
N LEU A 242 -6.66 -16.97 10.86
CA LEU A 242 -6.65 -15.70 10.11
C LEU A 242 -6.56 -15.89 8.59
N VAL A 243 -6.05 -17.04 8.11
CA VAL A 243 -5.91 -17.40 6.68
C VAL A 243 -6.11 -18.88 6.42
#